data_AF-Q194N8-F1
#
_entry.id   AF-Q194N8-F1
#
_cell.length_a   1.000
_cell.length_b   1.000
_cell.length_c   1.000
_cell.angle_alpha   90.00
_cell.angle_beta   90.00
_cell.angle_gamma   90.00
#
_symmetry.space_group_name_H-M   'P 1'
#
loop_
_entity.id
_entity.type
_entity.pdbx_description
1 polymer ?
#
loop_
_entity_poly.entity_id
_entity_poly.type
_entity_poly.pdbx_seq_one_letter_code
_entity_poly.pdbx_strand_id
1 'polypeptide(L)'
;MGMNSRLLSQRARQPGHDQTFRESESNFVEALEMILDPDEWRVEDHPPELRRIIGGRYGVVPEASIEYLPTGRKFFFEVKKQGPAGNADERACKHHTVQFYKELHALFGYDYHPFATIMCESLATLERYTVKHPFYFEEGHYFCWVDYDVDLLADFIAQIASRWLMDPTAEPPQALPQ
;
A
#
# COMPACT_ATOMS: atom_id res chain seq x y z
N MET A 1 5.64 -4.57 33.30
CA MET A 1 7.02 -5.00 33.01
C MET A 1 7.66 -3.96 32.09
N GLY A 2 8.77 -3.36 32.51
CA GLY A 2 9.45 -2.31 31.73
C GLY A 2 10.29 -2.89 30.58
N MET A 3 10.29 -2.22 29.44
CA MET A 3 11.03 -2.62 28.23
C MET A 3 12.54 -2.52 28.48
N ASN A 4 13.30 -3.61 28.31
CA ASN A 4 14.75 -3.64 28.55
C ASN A 4 15.51 -3.16 27.30
N SER A 5 15.93 -1.90 27.32
CA SER A 5 16.64 -1.23 26.22
C SER A 5 17.93 -1.93 25.79
N ARG A 6 18.63 -2.62 26.70
CA ARG A 6 19.86 -3.37 26.41
C ARG A 6 19.60 -4.59 25.53
N LEU A 7 18.43 -5.22 25.67
CA LEU A 7 18.03 -6.36 24.85
C LEU A 7 17.55 -5.91 23.46
N LEU A 8 16.95 -4.72 23.34
CA LEU A 8 16.57 -4.12 22.06
C LEU A 8 17.78 -3.80 21.18
N SER A 9 18.86 -3.27 21.76
CA SER A 9 20.08 -2.93 21.01
C SER A 9 20.91 -4.15 20.58
N GLN A 10 20.64 -5.33 21.16
CA GLN A 10 21.33 -6.60 20.86
C GLN A 10 20.54 -7.52 19.93
N ARG A 11 19.29 -7.18 19.60
CA ARG A 11 18.52 -7.92 18.60
C ARG A 11 19.22 -7.80 17.24
N ALA A 12 19.31 -8.91 16.52
CA ALA A 12 19.55 -8.87 15.08
C ALA A 12 18.58 -7.83 14.50
N ARG A 13 19.11 -6.93 13.66
CA ARG A 13 18.35 -5.85 13.01
C ARG A 13 16.98 -6.38 12.59
N GLN A 14 15.91 -5.71 13.04
CA GLN A 14 14.56 -6.16 12.70
C GLN A 14 14.44 -6.29 11.18
N PRO A 15 13.71 -7.30 10.65
CA PRO A 15 13.35 -7.35 9.24
C PRO A 15 12.79 -5.98 8.80
N GLY A 16 13.44 -5.35 7.83
CA GLY A 16 13.26 -3.93 7.47
C GLY A 16 14.49 -3.03 7.73
N HIS A 17 15.52 -3.53 8.42
CA HIS A 17 16.86 -2.93 8.49
C HIS A 17 17.90 -3.70 7.66
N ASP A 18 17.54 -4.89 7.17
CA ASP A 18 18.15 -5.54 6.02
C ASP A 18 17.50 -4.95 4.77
N GLN A 19 18.29 -4.48 3.80
CA GLN A 19 17.78 -3.78 2.61
C GLN A 19 17.02 -4.68 1.63
N THR A 20 16.68 -5.91 2.04
CA THR A 20 15.97 -6.93 1.24
C THR A 20 14.53 -6.53 0.90
N PHE A 21 13.98 -5.50 1.57
CA PHE A 21 12.71 -4.90 1.20
C PHE A 21 12.81 -4.04 -0.06
N ARG A 22 13.99 -3.45 -0.36
CA ARG A 22 14.19 -2.63 -1.56
C ARG A 22 14.03 -3.44 -2.84
N GLU A 23 14.42 -4.71 -2.81
CA GLU A 23 14.20 -5.63 -3.94
C GLU A 23 12.70 -5.80 -4.21
N SER A 24 11.87 -6.00 -3.16
CA SER A 24 10.42 -6.10 -3.33
C SER A 24 9.78 -4.80 -3.81
N GLU A 25 10.29 -3.64 -3.36
CA GLU A 25 9.84 -2.32 -3.81
C GLU A 25 10.16 -2.09 -5.29
N SER A 26 11.42 -2.31 -5.70
CA SER A 26 11.84 -2.19 -7.10
C SER A 26 11.09 -3.18 -7.99
N ASN A 27 10.97 -4.44 -7.58
CA ASN A 27 10.21 -5.44 -8.32
C ASN A 27 8.74 -5.02 -8.51
N PHE A 28 8.14 -4.36 -7.52
CA PHE A 28 6.76 -3.89 -7.62
C PHE A 28 6.61 -2.79 -8.67
N VAL A 29 7.49 -1.78 -8.66
CA VAL A 29 7.47 -0.71 -9.67
C VAL A 29 7.71 -1.28 -11.06
N GLU A 30 8.72 -2.14 -11.22
CA GLU A 30 9.02 -2.79 -12.50
C GLU A 30 7.82 -3.62 -13.00
N ALA A 31 7.15 -4.36 -12.11
CA ALA A 31 5.97 -5.12 -12.47
C ALA A 31 4.80 -4.22 -12.88
N LEU A 32 4.59 -3.08 -12.22
CA LEU A 32 3.59 -2.08 -12.63
C LEU A 32 3.89 -1.51 -14.03
N GLU A 33 5.15 -1.19 -14.31
CA GLU A 33 5.60 -0.71 -15.62
C GLU A 33 5.45 -1.77 -16.72
N MET A 34 5.54 -3.06 -16.38
CA MET A 34 5.32 -4.16 -17.32
C MET A 34 3.85 -4.32 -17.71
N ILE A 35 2.91 -4.09 -16.78
CA ILE A 35 1.49 -4.38 -16.98
C ILE A 35 0.68 -3.17 -17.47
N LEU A 36 1.16 -1.94 -17.23
CA LEU A 36 0.44 -0.71 -17.57
C LEU A 36 0.99 -0.06 -18.83
N ASP A 37 0.09 0.29 -19.75
CA ASP A 37 0.45 1.03 -20.96
C ASP A 37 0.91 2.47 -20.61
N PRO A 38 2.16 2.86 -20.90
CA PRO A 38 2.67 4.19 -20.57
C PRO A 38 1.94 5.34 -21.30
N ASP A 39 1.21 5.08 -22.38
CA ASP A 39 0.40 6.10 -23.06
C ASP A 39 -0.91 6.39 -22.33
N GLU A 40 -1.38 5.48 -21.48
CA GLU A 40 -2.61 5.61 -20.69
C GLU A 40 -2.34 5.84 -19.20
N TRP A 41 -1.21 5.36 -18.71
CA TRP A 41 -0.88 5.27 -17.29
C TRP A 41 0.46 5.92 -16.98
N ARG A 42 0.53 6.55 -15.80
CA ARG A 42 1.79 6.95 -15.19
C ARG A 42 2.05 6.12 -13.95
N VAL A 43 3.15 5.39 -13.95
CA VAL A 43 3.73 4.76 -12.75
C VAL A 43 4.75 5.73 -12.18
N GLU A 44 4.73 5.92 -10.86
CA GLU A 44 5.69 6.77 -10.17
C GLU A 44 6.28 6.05 -8.95
N ASP A 45 7.61 5.93 -8.95
CA ASP A 45 8.41 5.42 -7.84
C ASP A 45 8.57 6.51 -6.76
N HIS A 46 8.19 6.19 -5.53
CA HIS A 46 8.25 7.11 -4.38
C HIS A 46 7.61 8.51 -4.62
N PRO A 47 6.31 8.56 -4.99
CA PRO A 47 5.60 9.77 -5.39
C PRO A 47 5.68 10.88 -4.29
N PRO A 48 6.02 12.13 -4.66
CA PRO A 48 6.38 13.16 -3.70
C PRO A 48 5.19 13.90 -3.05
N GLU A 49 3.98 13.77 -3.58
CA GLU A 49 2.83 14.60 -3.24
C GLU A 49 2.44 14.49 -1.77
N LEU A 50 2.60 13.30 -1.20
CA LEU A 50 2.24 13.03 0.19
C LEU A 50 3.34 13.42 1.20
N ARG A 51 4.52 13.87 0.74
CA ARG A 51 5.66 14.22 1.61
C ARG A 51 5.35 15.33 2.62
N ARG A 52 4.34 16.15 2.34
CA ARG A 52 3.95 17.32 3.14
C ARG A 52 2.47 17.33 3.50
N ILE A 53 1.79 16.19 3.38
CA ILE A 53 0.34 16.07 3.64
C ILE A 53 -0.05 16.44 5.08
N ILE A 54 0.86 16.35 6.04
CA ILE A 54 0.62 16.68 7.45
C ILE A 54 1.10 18.11 7.72
N GLY A 55 0.16 19.03 7.84
CA GLY A 55 0.41 20.44 8.21
C GLY A 55 1.35 21.17 7.26
N GLY A 56 1.43 20.74 5.99
CA GLY A 56 2.32 21.32 4.97
C GLY A 56 3.81 21.06 5.20
N ARG A 57 4.18 20.25 6.20
CA ARG A 57 5.57 20.12 6.68
C ARG A 57 6.07 18.68 6.74
N TYR A 58 5.21 17.77 7.17
CA TYR A 58 5.53 16.36 7.36
C TYR A 58 4.62 15.51 6.48
N GLY A 59 4.93 14.22 6.34
CA GLY A 59 4.08 13.36 5.55
C GLY A 59 4.64 11.97 5.40
N VAL A 60 4.14 11.29 4.38
CA VAL A 60 4.51 9.93 4.02
C VAL A 60 5.03 9.91 2.59
N VAL A 61 5.87 8.93 2.29
CA VAL A 61 6.29 8.63 0.92
C VAL A 61 5.80 7.22 0.66
N PRO A 62 4.75 7.05 -0.16
CA PRO A 62 4.36 5.74 -0.66
C PRO A 62 5.51 5.11 -1.42
N GLU A 63 5.56 3.80 -1.49
CA GLU A 63 6.52 3.08 -2.30
C GLU A 63 6.25 3.30 -3.80
N ALA A 64 4.97 3.34 -4.21
CA ALA A 64 4.59 3.61 -5.61
C ALA A 64 3.23 4.31 -5.74
N SER A 65 2.95 4.85 -6.92
CA SER A 65 1.59 5.18 -7.35
C SER A 65 1.35 4.86 -8.82
N ILE A 66 0.08 4.67 -9.17
CA ILE A 66 -0.39 4.65 -10.55
C ILE A 66 -1.38 5.80 -10.74
N GLU A 67 -1.31 6.47 -11.88
CA GLU A 67 -2.24 7.53 -12.28
C GLU A 67 -2.83 7.18 -13.65
N TYR A 68 -4.16 7.21 -13.75
CA TYR A 68 -4.84 7.05 -15.03
C TYR A 68 -4.90 8.41 -15.72
N LEU A 69 -4.11 8.60 -16.78
CA LEU A 69 -3.92 9.90 -17.42
C LEU A 69 -5.22 10.56 -17.90
N PRO A 70 -6.21 9.84 -18.47
CA PRO A 70 -7.46 10.45 -18.91
C PRO A 70 -8.28 11.11 -17.81
N THR A 71 -8.24 10.59 -16.57
CA THR A 71 -9.00 11.14 -15.43
C THR A 71 -8.14 11.94 -14.47
N GLY A 72 -6.81 11.79 -14.52
CA GLY A 72 -5.86 12.38 -13.58
C GLY A 72 -5.99 11.81 -12.15
N ARG A 73 -6.77 10.74 -11.95
CA ARG A 73 -6.89 10.09 -10.64
C ARG A 73 -5.70 9.19 -10.39
N LYS A 74 -5.30 9.11 -9.12
CA LYS A 74 -4.10 8.43 -8.63
C LYS A 74 -4.45 7.46 -7.49
N PHE A 75 -3.82 6.29 -7.52
CA PHE A 75 -3.86 5.31 -6.44
C PHE A 75 -2.45 5.04 -5.94
N PHE A 76 -2.29 4.99 -4.62
CA PHE A 76 -1.00 4.84 -3.96
C PHE A 76 -0.84 3.43 -3.39
N PHE A 77 0.40 2.98 -3.30
CA PHE A 77 0.73 1.65 -2.81
C PHE A 77 1.80 1.73 -1.75
N GLU A 78 1.66 0.86 -0.75
CA GLU A 78 2.79 0.49 0.09
C GLU A 78 3.17 -0.96 -0.08
N VAL A 79 4.46 -1.22 -0.15
CA VAL A 79 4.98 -2.59 -0.22
C VAL A 79 5.47 -3.00 1.16
N LYS A 80 5.09 -4.20 1.60
CA LYS A 80 5.47 -4.73 2.91
C LYS A 80 6.00 -6.14 2.76
N LYS A 81 7.18 -6.35 3.34
CA LYS A 81 7.85 -7.63 3.50
C LYS A 81 8.28 -7.77 4.95
N GLN A 82 8.14 -8.98 5.49
CA GLN A 82 8.57 -9.32 6.84
C GLN A 82 8.93 -10.80 6.90
N GLY A 83 9.80 -11.16 7.83
CA GLY A 83 10.05 -12.56 8.17
C GLY A 83 8.85 -13.26 8.85
N PRO A 84 9.00 -14.54 9.24
CA PRO A 84 7.91 -15.36 9.78
C PRO A 84 7.42 -14.93 11.17
N ALA A 85 8.07 -13.95 11.80
CA ALA A 85 7.68 -13.39 13.08
C ALA A 85 7.83 -11.86 13.09
N GLY A 86 7.00 -11.21 13.89
CA GLY A 86 6.94 -9.77 14.02
C GLY A 86 5.54 -9.23 13.78
N ASN A 87 5.42 -7.91 13.84
CA ASN A 87 4.19 -7.16 13.63
C ASN A 87 4.45 -5.79 12.96
N ALA A 88 5.60 -5.60 12.31
CA ALA A 88 5.95 -4.34 11.67
C ALA A 88 5.07 -4.04 10.44
N ASP A 89 4.37 -5.03 9.92
CA ASP A 89 3.33 -4.90 8.91
C ASP A 89 2.13 -4.08 9.40
N GLU A 90 1.85 -4.06 10.72
CA GLU A 90 0.79 -3.23 11.31
C GLU A 90 1.02 -1.72 11.09
N ARG A 91 2.26 -1.31 10.78
CA ARG A 91 2.56 0.09 10.42
C ARG A 91 1.87 0.53 9.13
N ALA A 92 1.47 -0.40 8.26
CA ALA A 92 0.68 -0.07 7.07
C ALA A 92 -0.71 0.49 7.43
N CYS A 93 -1.21 0.22 8.65
CA CYS A 93 -2.48 0.75 9.12
C CYS A 93 -2.49 2.28 9.33
N LYS A 94 -1.33 2.96 9.21
CA LYS A 94 -1.21 4.42 9.33
C LYS A 94 -2.11 5.17 8.33
N HIS A 95 -2.40 4.55 7.20
CA HIS A 95 -3.23 5.12 6.14
C HIS A 95 -4.72 5.08 6.45
N HIS A 96 -5.16 4.27 7.42
CA HIS A 96 -6.59 4.12 7.76
C HIS A 96 -7.10 5.11 8.82
N THR A 97 -6.30 6.12 9.17
CA THR A 97 -6.72 7.08 10.19
C THR A 97 -7.66 8.12 9.59
N VAL A 98 -8.70 8.50 10.34
CA VAL A 98 -9.64 9.57 9.94
C VAL A 98 -8.92 10.87 9.60
N GLN A 99 -7.83 11.20 10.31
CA GLN A 99 -7.05 12.40 10.00
C GLN A 99 -6.38 12.28 8.64
N PHE A 100 -5.78 11.13 8.31
CA PHE A 100 -5.15 10.93 7.01
C PHE A 100 -6.16 11.07 5.86
N TYR A 101 -7.39 10.57 6.05
CA TYR A 101 -8.47 10.74 5.07
C TYR A 101 -8.82 12.21 4.83
N LYS A 102 -8.91 13.01 5.90
CA LYS A 102 -9.21 14.45 5.79
C LYS A 102 -8.14 15.20 5.01
N GLU A 103 -6.87 14.89 5.26
CA GLU A 103 -5.78 15.53 4.53
C GLU A 103 -5.73 15.09 3.05
N LEU A 104 -6.01 13.81 2.77
CA LEU A 104 -6.13 13.32 1.39
C LEU A 104 -7.29 13.97 0.64
N HIS A 105 -8.45 14.11 1.28
CA HIS A 105 -9.59 14.82 0.72
C HIS A 105 -9.24 16.28 0.42
N ALA A 106 -8.56 16.97 1.34
CA ALA A 106 -8.14 18.35 1.13
C ALA A 106 -7.16 18.51 -0.04
N LEU A 107 -6.30 17.52 -0.29
CA LEU A 107 -5.29 17.57 -1.35
C LEU A 107 -5.81 17.13 -2.72
N PHE A 108 -6.65 16.10 -2.77
CA PHE A 108 -7.06 15.44 -4.01
C PHE A 108 -8.57 15.34 -4.22
N GLY A 109 -9.38 15.71 -3.23
CA GLY A 109 -10.84 15.59 -3.29
C GLY A 109 -11.36 14.17 -3.14
N TYR A 110 -10.55 13.22 -2.65
CA TYR A 110 -11.02 11.86 -2.39
C TYR A 110 -11.90 11.80 -1.15
N ASP A 111 -13.10 11.23 -1.25
CA ASP A 111 -13.96 10.97 -0.09
C ASP A 111 -13.49 9.77 0.74
N TYR A 112 -12.65 8.91 0.14
CA TYR A 112 -12.09 7.72 0.77
C TYR A 112 -10.65 7.45 0.29
N HIS A 113 -9.86 6.70 1.05
CA HIS A 113 -8.42 6.62 0.76
C HIS A 113 -8.08 5.74 -0.45
N PRO A 114 -7.29 6.24 -1.42
CA PRO A 114 -6.85 5.45 -2.58
C PRO A 114 -5.50 4.79 -2.28
N PHE A 115 -5.48 3.86 -1.32
CA PHE A 115 -4.26 3.19 -0.86
C PHE A 115 -4.42 1.68 -0.80
N ALA A 116 -3.46 0.92 -1.31
CA ALA A 116 -3.38 -0.52 -1.04
C ALA A 116 -2.03 -0.92 -0.44
N THR A 117 -2.05 -1.92 0.44
CA THR A 117 -0.84 -2.53 0.96
C THR A 117 -0.56 -3.84 0.23
N ILE A 118 0.58 -3.91 -0.46
CA ILE A 118 1.09 -5.09 -1.14
C ILE A 118 1.89 -5.91 -0.14
N MET A 119 1.36 -7.08 0.22
CA MET A 119 1.96 -8.02 1.14
C MET A 119 2.83 -9.00 0.36
N CYS A 120 4.10 -9.12 0.72
CA CYS A 120 5.06 -10.00 0.05
C CYS A 120 5.57 -11.11 0.98
N GLU A 121 6.06 -12.20 0.39
CA GLU A 121 6.73 -13.31 1.07
C GLU A 121 5.90 -13.88 2.24
N SER A 122 6.45 -13.87 3.46
CA SER A 122 5.76 -14.43 4.62
C SER A 122 4.41 -13.73 4.86
N LEU A 123 4.31 -12.42 4.59
CA LEU A 123 3.05 -11.69 4.74
C LEU A 123 1.99 -12.13 3.73
N ALA A 124 2.40 -12.59 2.54
CA ALA A 124 1.49 -13.10 1.52
C ALA A 124 1.07 -14.56 1.74
N THR A 125 1.89 -15.34 2.44
CA THR A 125 1.81 -16.82 2.41
C THR A 125 1.57 -17.49 3.76
N LEU A 126 2.05 -16.92 4.88
CA LEU A 126 1.90 -17.56 6.18
C LEU A 126 0.53 -17.26 6.79
N GLU A 127 -0.16 -18.32 7.21
CA GLU A 127 -1.50 -18.28 7.81
C GLU A 127 -1.64 -17.20 8.89
N ARG A 128 -0.67 -17.11 9.82
CA ARG A 128 -0.69 -16.11 10.91
C ARG A 128 -0.84 -14.65 10.44
N TYR A 129 -0.47 -14.35 9.20
CA TYR A 129 -0.59 -13.04 8.58
C TYR A 129 -1.81 -12.99 7.65
N THR A 130 -2.01 -14.00 6.81
CA THR A 130 -3.12 -14.00 5.86
C THR A 130 -4.49 -14.02 6.53
N VAL A 131 -4.63 -14.65 7.71
CA VAL A 131 -5.89 -14.65 8.47
C VAL A 131 -6.20 -13.30 9.13
N LYS A 132 -5.19 -12.44 9.37
CA LYS A 132 -5.39 -11.14 10.03
C LYS A 132 -5.62 -10.00 9.04
N HIS A 133 -5.13 -10.09 7.80
CA HIS A 133 -5.25 -9.00 6.83
C HIS A 133 -6.69 -8.52 6.63
N PRO A 134 -7.71 -9.39 6.49
CA PRO A 134 -9.10 -8.95 6.34
C PRO A 134 -9.67 -8.18 7.54
N PHE A 135 -9.02 -8.27 8.72
CA PHE A 135 -9.43 -7.52 9.91
C PHE A 135 -8.72 -6.16 10.04
N TYR A 136 -7.63 -5.95 9.31
CA TYR A 136 -6.86 -4.71 9.32
C TYR A 136 -7.10 -3.86 8.08
N PHE A 137 -7.37 -4.50 6.94
CA PHE A 137 -7.48 -3.87 5.64
C PHE A 137 -8.81 -4.25 4.99
N GLU A 138 -9.45 -3.26 4.39
CA GLU A 138 -10.66 -3.45 3.60
C GLU A 138 -10.36 -4.21 2.29
N GLU A 139 -11.36 -4.92 1.77
CA GLU A 139 -11.25 -5.56 0.46
C GLU A 139 -10.92 -4.54 -0.63
N GLY A 140 -9.87 -4.83 -1.41
CA GLY A 140 -9.36 -3.91 -2.43
C GLY A 140 -8.29 -2.94 -1.93
N HIS A 141 -8.00 -2.88 -0.62
CA HIS A 141 -6.93 -2.03 -0.05
C HIS A 141 -5.76 -2.85 0.51
N TYR A 142 -5.70 -4.14 0.15
CA TYR A 142 -4.52 -4.98 0.31
C TYR A 142 -4.47 -6.04 -0.79
N PHE A 143 -3.27 -6.57 -1.04
CA PHE A 143 -3.06 -7.65 -2.00
C PHE A 143 -1.94 -8.57 -1.50
N CYS A 144 -2.19 -9.87 -1.47
CA CYS A 144 -1.16 -10.87 -1.17
C CYS A 144 -0.43 -11.25 -2.46
N TRP A 145 0.73 -10.64 -2.68
CA TRP A 145 1.54 -10.89 -3.86
C TRP A 145 2.42 -12.13 -3.66
N VAL A 146 1.81 -13.29 -3.89
CA VAL A 146 2.46 -14.60 -3.75
C VAL A 146 3.43 -14.80 -4.90
N ASP A 147 4.65 -15.24 -4.57
CA ASP A 147 5.72 -15.56 -5.53
C ASP A 147 6.05 -14.46 -6.57
N TYR A 148 5.66 -13.22 -6.27
CA TYR A 148 5.79 -12.07 -7.18
C TYR A 148 5.11 -12.31 -8.55
N ASP A 149 3.99 -13.04 -8.56
CA ASP A 149 3.24 -13.38 -9.75
C ASP A 149 2.64 -12.13 -10.42
N VAL A 150 3.11 -11.82 -11.63
CA VAL A 150 2.73 -10.61 -12.38
C VAL A 150 1.29 -10.70 -12.89
N ASP A 151 0.79 -11.89 -13.22
CA ASP A 151 -0.58 -12.07 -13.71
C ASP A 151 -1.58 -11.78 -12.58
N LEU A 152 -1.30 -12.28 -11.36
CA LEU A 152 -2.11 -11.96 -10.19
C LEU A 152 -2.09 -10.46 -9.86
N LEU A 153 -0.93 -9.81 -10.04
CA LEU A 153 -0.84 -8.36 -9.84
C LEU A 153 -1.65 -7.63 -10.91
N ALA A 154 -1.58 -8.03 -12.18
CA ALA A 154 -2.36 -7.43 -13.26
C ALA A 154 -3.87 -7.50 -12.97
N ASP A 155 -4.36 -8.65 -12.51
CA ASP A 155 -5.77 -8.82 -12.13
C ASP A 155 -6.18 -7.89 -10.97
N PHE A 156 -5.31 -7.73 -9.97
CA PHE A 156 -5.56 -6.81 -8.86
C PHE A 156 -5.57 -5.34 -9.33
N ILE A 157 -4.59 -4.93 -10.14
CA ILE A 157 -4.49 -3.57 -10.66
C ILE A 157 -5.67 -3.24 -11.58
N ALA A 158 -6.15 -4.18 -12.40
CA ALA A 158 -7.34 -3.99 -13.21
C ALA A 158 -8.59 -3.71 -12.36
N GLN A 159 -8.74 -4.39 -11.22
CA GLN A 159 -9.84 -4.14 -10.28
C GLN A 159 -9.73 -2.75 -9.64
N ILE A 160 -8.53 -2.35 -9.21
CA ILE A 160 -8.28 -1.01 -8.67
C ILE A 160 -8.60 0.06 -9.72
N ALA A 161 -8.07 -0.09 -10.93
CA ALA A 161 -8.26 0.82 -12.04
C ALA A 161 -9.75 1.04 -12.33
N SER A 162 -10.51 -0.05 -12.47
CA SER A 162 -11.94 -0.01 -12.74
C SER A 162 -12.73 0.67 -11.63
N ARG A 163 -12.43 0.38 -10.36
CA ARG A 163 -13.20 0.90 -9.21
C ARG A 163 -12.86 2.34 -8.86
N TRP A 164 -11.60 2.74 -8.99
CA TRP A 164 -11.10 3.98 -8.39
C TRP A 164 -10.68 5.04 -9.40
N LEU A 165 -10.17 4.64 -10.56
CA LEU A 165 -9.40 5.53 -11.42
C LEU A 165 -10.13 5.84 -12.73
N MET A 166 -10.79 4.85 -13.32
CA MET A 166 -11.47 4.99 -14.61
C MET A 166 -12.91 5.53 -14.49
N ASP A 167 -13.65 5.14 -13.44
CA ASP A 167 -15.01 5.64 -13.20
C ASP A 167 -15.05 6.60 -11.99
N PRO A 168 -15.16 7.92 -12.21
CA PRO A 168 -15.25 8.89 -11.12
C PRO A 168 -16.61 8.87 -10.38
N THR A 169 -17.60 8.11 -10.85
CA THR A 169 -18.98 8.11 -10.34
C THR A 169 -19.37 6.89 -9.51
N ALA A 170 -18.49 5.89 -9.39
CA ALA A 170 -18.77 4.75 -8.52
C ALA A 170 -18.83 5.23 -7.06
N GLU A 171 -20.04 5.35 -6.51
CA GLU A 171 -20.22 5.43 -5.06
C GLU A 171 -19.39 4.30 -4.42
N PRO A 172 -18.59 4.58 -3.38
CA PRO A 172 -17.92 3.50 -2.67
C PRO A 172 -18.98 2.47 -2.25
N PRO A 173 -18.71 1.16 -2.36
CA PRO A 173 -19.68 0.13 -2.04
C PRO A 173 -20.23 0.40 -0.64
N GLN A 174 -21.52 0.71 -0.57
CA GLN A 174 -22.17 0.92 0.72
C GLN A 174 -22.06 -0.39 1.49
N ALA A 175 -21.37 -0.36 2.64
CA ALA A 175 -21.30 -1.49 3.53
C ALA A 175 -22.73 -1.96 3.81
N LEU A 176 -23.05 -3.19 3.40
CA LEU A 176 -24.35 -3.78 3.70
C LEU A 176 -24.52 -3.78 5.22
N PRO A 177 -25.66 -3.33 5.76
CA PRO A 177 -25.92 -3.43 7.19
C PRO A 177 -25.85 -4.91 7.60
N GLN A 178 -25.03 -5.19 8.62
CA GLN A 178 -24.95 -6.50 9.27
C GLN A 178 -26.26 -6.86 9.98
#